data_AF-A0AAI9EDS0-F1
#
_entry.id   AF-A0AAI9EDS0-F1
#
_cell.length_a   1.000
_cell.length_b   1.000
_cell.length_c   1.000
_cell.angle_alpha   90.00
_cell.angle_beta   90.00
_cell.angle_gamma   90.00
#
_symmetry.space_group_name_H-M   'P 1'
#
loop_
_entity.id
_entity.type
_entity.pdbx_description
1 polymer ?
#
loop_
_entity_poly.entity_id
_entity_poly.type
_entity_poly.pdbx_seq_one_letter_code
_entity_poly.pdbx_strand_id
1 'polypeptide(L)'
;MPDLLYADHMGYDQAKLVCEKLLEQAASDLAGGVELTCARVGQISGSTKTGIWNETEHFPALLKGSQMIGKLPKVDGMFSWISADIAAEAICDIALQEPPPRLVYQIENPNRQSWRETIELFAKELQLCEVVPPEKWVSVIRKDDEEREATLDLRE
;
A
#
# COMPACT_ATOMS: atom_id res chain seq x y z
N MET A 1 14.56 15.64 -17.27
CA MET A 1 13.41 14.85 -16.82
C MET A 1 13.00 15.32 -15.43
N PRO A 2 11.93 16.10 -15.30
CA PRO A 2 11.42 16.58 -14.01
C PRO A 2 10.81 15.47 -13.14
N ASP A 3 10.34 14.36 -13.73
CA ASP A 3 9.60 13.28 -13.04
C ASP A 3 10.46 12.38 -12.13
N LEU A 4 11.79 12.36 -12.32
CA LEU A 4 12.70 11.57 -11.46
C LEU A 4 12.77 12.09 -10.03
N LEU A 5 12.33 13.33 -9.77
CA LEU A 5 12.26 13.91 -8.43
C LEU A 5 11.05 13.40 -7.63
N TYR A 6 10.07 12.75 -8.29
CA TYR A 6 8.83 12.28 -7.67
C TYR A 6 8.70 10.76 -7.61
N ALA A 7 9.56 10.02 -8.32
CA ALA A 7 9.74 8.60 -8.08
C ALA A 7 10.60 8.44 -6.82
N ASP A 8 10.16 7.62 -5.87
CA ASP A 8 11.02 7.28 -4.74
C ASP A 8 12.32 6.64 -5.26
N HIS A 9 13.39 6.71 -4.48
CA HIS A 9 14.67 6.11 -4.87
C HIS A 9 14.64 4.57 -4.88
N MET A 10 13.46 3.97 -4.70
CA MET A 10 13.22 2.54 -4.83
C MET A 10 13.19 2.12 -6.31
N GLY A 11 13.86 1.00 -6.62
CA GLY A 11 13.93 0.49 -8.00
C GLY A 11 12.57 0.15 -8.62
N TYR A 12 11.56 -0.14 -7.80
CA TYR A 12 10.19 -0.36 -8.26
C TYR A 12 9.59 0.88 -8.93
N ASP A 13 9.66 2.04 -8.27
CA ASP A 13 9.07 3.29 -8.77
C ASP A 13 9.78 3.76 -10.04
N GLN A 14 11.11 3.65 -10.07
CA GLN A 14 11.90 3.94 -11.25
C GLN A 14 11.52 3.04 -12.43
N ALA A 15 11.34 1.75 -12.20
CA ALA A 15 10.90 0.82 -13.25
C ALA A 15 9.51 1.16 -13.78
N LYS A 16 8.56 1.50 -12.90
CA LYS A 16 7.21 1.93 -13.30
C LYS A 16 7.22 3.22 -14.11
N LEU A 17 8.05 4.19 -13.73
CA LEU A 17 8.23 5.43 -14.49
C LEU A 17 8.80 5.15 -15.89
N VAL A 18 9.81 4.27 -16.01
CA VAL A 18 10.35 3.88 -17.32
C VAL A 18 9.28 3.21 -18.19
N CYS A 19 8.46 2.31 -17.62
CA CYS A 19 7.34 1.70 -18.34
C CYS A 19 6.35 2.77 -18.84
N GLU A 20 6.00 3.75 -18.01
CA GLU A 20 5.11 4.86 -18.40
C GLU A 20 5.69 5.62 -19.60
N LYS A 21 6.98 5.97 -19.56
CA LYS A 21 7.65 6.68 -20.67
C LYS A 21 7.76 5.87 -21.96
N LEU A 22 7.96 4.55 -21.86
CA LEU A 22 7.96 3.67 -23.02
C LEU A 22 6.57 3.62 -23.68
N LEU A 23 5.50 3.59 -22.88
CA LEU A 23 4.14 3.61 -23.40
C LEU A 23 3.79 4.96 -24.01
N GLU A 24 4.16 6.08 -23.36
CA GLU A 24 4.00 7.44 -23.90
C GLU A 24 4.66 7.57 -25.29
N GLN A 25 5.91 7.08 -25.42
CA GLN A 25 6.64 7.10 -26.69
C GLN A 25 5.95 6.24 -27.75
N ALA A 26 5.54 5.02 -27.41
CA ALA A 26 4.86 4.12 -28.34
C ALA A 26 3.52 4.70 -28.85
N ALA A 27 2.74 5.33 -27.96
CA ALA A 27 1.49 5.99 -28.35
C ALA A 27 1.73 7.16 -29.32
N SER A 28 2.81 7.93 -29.11
CA SER A 28 3.24 9.00 -30.03
C SER A 28 3.65 8.45 -31.40
N ASP A 29 4.46 7.38 -31.42
CA ASP A 29 5.00 6.80 -32.66
C ASP A 29 3.91 6.14 -33.53
N LEU A 30 2.83 5.66 -32.92
CA LEU A 30 1.73 4.98 -33.60
C LEU A 30 0.63 5.93 -34.13
N ALA A 31 0.81 7.24 -34.01
CA ALA A 31 -0.02 8.28 -34.64
C ALA A 31 -1.55 8.10 -34.49
N GLY A 32 -2.02 7.72 -33.30
CA GLY A 32 -3.44 7.51 -33.00
C GLY A 32 -3.96 6.08 -33.23
N GLY A 33 -3.08 5.13 -33.54
CA GLY A 33 -3.42 3.71 -33.60
C GLY A 33 -3.65 3.05 -32.23
N VAL A 34 -3.26 3.71 -31.13
CA VAL A 34 -3.44 3.25 -29.76
C VAL A 34 -3.82 4.43 -28.87
N GLU A 35 -4.85 4.26 -28.06
CA GLU A 35 -5.22 5.19 -27.00
C GLU A 35 -4.51 4.78 -25.70
N LEU A 36 -3.81 5.73 -25.07
CA LEU A 36 -3.05 5.49 -23.85
C LEU A 36 -3.68 6.23 -22.67
N THR A 37 -3.86 5.52 -21.57
CA THR A 37 -4.17 6.09 -20.26
C THR A 37 -3.38 5.36 -19.18
N CYS A 38 -2.76 6.12 -18.28
CA CYS A 38 -1.96 5.62 -17.17
C CYS A 38 -2.71 5.82 -15.85
N ALA A 39 -3.17 4.72 -15.25
CA ALA A 39 -3.76 4.71 -13.92
C ALA A 39 -2.66 4.52 -12.86
N ARG A 40 -2.32 5.59 -12.13
CA ARG A 40 -1.40 5.56 -10.99
C ARG A 40 -2.19 5.27 -9.73
N VAL A 41 -2.15 4.02 -9.28
CA VAL A 41 -2.89 3.57 -8.09
C VAL A 41 -2.03 3.76 -6.86
N GLY A 42 -2.58 4.38 -5.83
CA GLY A 42 -1.97 4.46 -4.50
C GLY A 42 -1.98 3.11 -3.78
N GLN A 43 -1.67 3.12 -2.49
CA GLN A 43 -1.72 1.89 -1.69
C GLN A 43 -3.14 1.32 -1.65
N ILE A 44 -3.28 0.06 -2.08
CA ILE A 44 -4.55 -0.66 -2.07
C ILE A 44 -4.74 -1.34 -0.71
N SER A 45 -5.92 -1.16 -0.13
CA SER A 45 -6.37 -1.81 1.10
C SER A 45 -7.42 -2.89 0.82
N GLY A 46 -7.85 -3.58 1.89
CA GLY A 46 -8.91 -4.59 1.82
C GLY A 46 -10.23 -4.04 1.27
N SER A 47 -11.08 -4.94 0.77
CA SER A 47 -12.39 -4.58 0.19
C SER A 47 -13.33 -3.97 1.23
N THR A 48 -14.09 -2.94 0.85
CA THR A 48 -15.14 -2.39 1.73
C THR A 48 -16.30 -3.35 1.99
N LYS A 49 -16.53 -4.31 1.08
CA LYS A 49 -17.65 -5.25 1.15
C LYS A 49 -17.35 -6.48 2.00
N THR A 50 -16.14 -7.03 1.89
CA THR A 50 -15.77 -8.30 2.54
C THR A 50 -14.69 -8.16 3.60
N GLY A 51 -13.95 -7.04 3.61
CA GLY A 51 -12.77 -6.86 4.46
C GLY A 51 -11.55 -7.70 4.03
N ILE A 52 -11.66 -8.51 2.97
CA ILE A 52 -10.56 -9.38 2.52
C ILE A 52 -9.40 -8.51 2.05
N TRP A 53 -8.22 -8.80 2.60
CA TRP A 53 -6.95 -8.18 2.31
C TRP A 53 -5.88 -9.27 2.23
N ASN A 54 -4.93 -9.15 1.31
CA ASN A 54 -3.72 -9.98 1.30
C ASN A 54 -2.97 -9.90 2.64
N GLU A 55 -2.96 -10.98 3.41
CA GLU A 55 -2.31 -11.08 4.72
C GLU A 55 -0.77 -10.94 4.68
N THR A 56 -0.16 -11.18 3.51
CA THR A 56 1.30 -11.04 3.31
C THR A 56 1.73 -9.61 2.99
N GLU A 57 0.76 -8.72 2.82
CA GLU A 57 0.98 -7.30 2.58
C GLU A 57 1.48 -6.62 3.87
N HIS A 58 2.26 -5.53 3.72
CA HIS A 58 3.02 -4.96 4.83
C HIS A 58 2.15 -4.58 6.04
N PHE A 59 0.93 -4.06 5.83
CA PHE A 59 0.12 -3.58 6.94
C PHE A 59 -0.65 -4.69 7.67
N PRO A 60 -1.34 -5.63 6.99
CA PRO A 60 -1.84 -6.84 7.63
C PRO A 60 -0.76 -7.62 8.39
N ALA A 61 0.44 -7.75 7.81
CA ALA A 61 1.57 -8.40 8.47
C ALA A 61 2.01 -7.64 9.74
N LEU A 62 2.02 -6.30 9.70
CA LEU A 62 2.30 -5.46 10.88
C LEU A 62 1.25 -5.65 11.97
N LEU A 63 -0.05 -5.71 11.64
CA LEU A 63 -1.11 -5.96 12.61
C LEU A 63 -0.97 -7.35 13.24
N LYS A 64 -0.72 -8.38 12.42
CA LYS A 64 -0.45 -9.74 12.89
C LYS A 64 0.75 -9.78 13.83
N GLY A 65 1.87 -9.16 13.44
CA GLY A 65 3.05 -8.98 14.29
C GLY A 65 2.73 -8.29 15.62
N SER A 66 1.91 -7.25 15.56
CA SER A 66 1.52 -6.47 16.74
C SER A 66 0.67 -7.28 17.72
N GLN A 67 -0.24 -8.11 17.21
CA GLN A 67 -1.02 -9.04 18.03
C GLN A 67 -0.12 -10.07 18.70
N MET A 68 0.89 -10.60 17.98
CA MET A 68 1.81 -11.59 18.54
C MET A 68 2.61 -11.05 19.73
N ILE A 69 3.10 -9.81 19.65
CA ILE A 69 3.95 -9.22 20.70
C ILE A 69 3.18 -8.34 21.71
N GLY A 70 1.87 -8.19 21.51
CA GLY A 70 0.98 -7.38 22.33
C GLY A 70 1.17 -5.86 22.21
N LYS A 71 1.81 -5.37 21.14
CA LYS A 71 2.22 -3.95 20.99
C LYS A 71 2.00 -3.47 19.56
N LEU A 72 1.46 -2.27 19.40
CA LEU A 72 1.37 -1.58 18.11
C LEU A 72 2.51 -0.58 17.93
N PRO A 73 3.04 -0.37 16.72
CA PRO A 73 3.99 0.69 16.46
C PRO A 73 3.25 2.03 16.35
N LYS A 74 3.85 3.08 16.90
CA LYS A 74 3.39 4.45 16.70
C LYS A 74 3.66 4.84 15.25
N VAL A 75 2.62 5.20 14.52
CA VAL A 75 2.74 5.75 13.17
C VAL A 75 2.17 7.17 13.20
N ASP A 76 2.93 8.13 12.67
CA ASP A 76 2.53 9.54 12.61
C ASP A 76 2.22 9.93 11.14
N GLY A 77 1.50 11.04 10.97
CA GLY A 77 1.13 11.57 9.66
C GLY A 77 -0.23 11.10 9.15
N MET A 78 -0.40 11.15 7.83
CA MET A 78 -1.65 10.87 7.13
C MET A 78 -1.42 9.85 6.01
N PHE A 79 -2.46 9.11 5.63
CA PHE A 79 -2.44 8.17 4.50
C PHE A 79 -3.66 8.33 3.58
N SER A 80 -3.59 7.79 2.36
CA SER A 80 -4.60 7.92 1.28
C SER A 80 -5.04 6.59 0.68
N TRP A 81 -5.13 5.54 1.49
CA TRP A 81 -5.36 4.19 0.97
C TRP A 81 -6.75 4.03 0.37
N ILE A 82 -6.80 3.35 -0.77
CA ILE A 82 -8.03 3.06 -1.51
C ILE A 82 -8.35 1.57 -1.43
N SER A 83 -9.61 1.22 -1.23
CA SER A 83 -10.00 -0.20 -1.15
C SER A 83 -9.93 -0.88 -2.52
N ALA A 84 -9.64 -2.18 -2.52
CA ALA A 84 -9.48 -2.95 -3.75
C ALA A 84 -10.72 -2.91 -4.66
N ASP A 85 -11.92 -2.95 -4.09
CA ASP A 85 -13.19 -2.90 -4.83
C ASP A 85 -13.43 -1.53 -5.48
N ILE A 86 -13.13 -0.43 -4.79
CA ILE A 86 -13.29 0.92 -5.34
C ILE A 86 -12.22 1.20 -6.40
N ALA A 87 -10.97 0.77 -6.17
CA ALA A 87 -9.91 0.91 -7.15
C ALA A 87 -10.23 0.14 -8.44
N ALA A 88 -10.76 -1.08 -8.33
CA ALA A 88 -11.17 -1.87 -9.48
C ALA A 88 -12.30 -1.19 -10.28
N GLU A 89 -13.31 -0.67 -9.59
CA GLU A 89 -14.42 0.08 -10.23
C GLU A 89 -13.88 1.32 -10.99
N ALA A 90 -13.04 2.12 -10.34
CA ALA A 90 -12.44 3.30 -10.97
C ALA A 90 -11.58 2.95 -12.20
N ILE A 91 -10.81 1.86 -12.15
CA ILE A 91 -10.01 1.40 -13.30
C ILE A 91 -10.92 0.97 -14.45
N CYS A 92 -12.00 0.23 -14.18
CA CYS A 92 -12.97 -0.16 -15.19
C CYS A 92 -13.62 1.07 -15.84
N ASP A 93 -14.05 2.05 -15.03
CA ASP A 93 -14.65 3.29 -15.53
C ASP A 93 -13.68 4.05 -16.43
N ILE A 94 -12.41 4.21 -16.00
CA ILE A 94 -11.38 4.89 -16.79
C ILE A 94 -11.09 4.14 -18.09
N ALA A 95 -10.99 2.81 -18.05
CA ALA A 95 -10.63 1.99 -19.20
C ALA A 95 -11.73 1.90 -20.26
N LEU A 96 -12.99 2.07 -19.84
CA LEU A 96 -14.17 1.96 -20.72
C LEU A 96 -14.79 3.31 -21.09
N GLN A 97 -14.19 4.42 -20.65
CA GLN A 97 -14.71 5.75 -20.92
C GLN A 97 -14.45 6.19 -22.37
N GLU A 98 -15.52 6.61 -23.05
CA GLU A 98 -15.44 7.22 -24.39
C GLU A 98 -15.98 8.66 -24.40
N PRO A 99 -15.23 9.64 -24.97
CA PRO A 99 -13.84 9.53 -25.41
C PRO A 99 -12.86 9.45 -24.22
N PRO A 100 -11.63 8.94 -24.41
CA PRO A 100 -10.64 8.85 -23.35
C PRO A 100 -10.35 10.24 -22.77
N PRO A 101 -10.65 10.48 -21.49
CA PRO A 101 -10.66 11.82 -20.92
C PRO A 101 -9.27 12.42 -20.60
N ARG A 102 -8.29 11.62 -20.18
CA ARG A 102 -6.98 12.09 -19.69
C ARG A 102 -5.89 11.03 -19.84
N LEU A 103 -4.66 11.48 -20.09
CA LEU A 103 -3.48 10.61 -20.18
C LEU A 103 -3.12 9.96 -18.84
N VAL A 104 -3.31 10.65 -17.71
CA VAL A 104 -2.92 10.16 -16.38
C VAL A 104 -4.04 10.34 -15.36
N TYR A 105 -4.30 9.30 -14.59
CA TYR A 105 -5.23 9.26 -13.45
C TYR A 105 -4.50 8.92 -12.16
N GLN A 106 -4.78 9.68 -11.10
CA GLN A 106 -4.36 9.32 -9.73
C GLN A 106 -5.54 8.63 -9.04
N ILE A 107 -5.38 7.34 -8.76
CA ILE A 107 -6.40 6.51 -8.12
C ILE A 107 -5.96 6.28 -6.68
N GLU A 108 -6.37 7.18 -5.79
CA GLU A 108 -6.13 7.11 -4.36
C GLU A 108 -7.35 7.65 -3.61
N ASN A 109 -7.39 7.45 -2.30
CA ASN A 109 -8.46 8.01 -1.49
C ASN A 109 -8.25 9.54 -1.34
N PRO A 110 -9.18 10.36 -1.86
CA PRO A 110 -9.07 11.81 -1.77
C PRO A 110 -9.17 12.32 -0.33
N ASN A 111 -9.79 11.53 0.56
CA ASN A 111 -9.92 11.84 1.97
C ASN A 111 -8.77 11.22 2.74
N ARG A 112 -7.73 12.03 3.00
CA ARG A 112 -6.61 11.61 3.84
C ARG A 112 -7.09 11.21 5.24
N GLN A 113 -6.50 10.17 5.80
CA GLN A 113 -6.84 9.62 7.12
C GLN A 113 -5.66 9.71 8.07
N SER A 114 -5.94 9.96 9.35
CA SER A 114 -4.91 10.08 10.40
C SER A 114 -4.38 8.72 10.82
N TRP A 115 -3.06 8.56 10.78
CA TRP A 115 -2.43 7.36 11.31
C TRP A 115 -2.69 7.17 12.80
N ARG A 116 -2.68 8.27 13.57
CA ARG A 116 -2.93 8.22 15.00
C ARG A 116 -4.31 7.65 15.31
N GLU A 117 -5.36 8.21 14.71
CA GLU A 117 -6.75 7.78 14.93
C GLU A 117 -6.94 6.32 14.49
N THR A 118 -6.30 5.94 13.39
CA THR A 118 -6.34 4.56 12.86
C THR A 118 -5.66 3.56 13.79
N ILE A 119 -4.47 3.89 14.31
CA ILE A 119 -3.77 3.03 15.27
C ILE A 119 -4.52 2.95 16.60
N GLU A 120 -5.13 4.04 17.06
CA GLU A 120 -6.01 4.04 18.25
C GLU A 120 -7.24 3.14 18.05
N LEU A 121 -7.84 3.15 16.86
CA LEU A 121 -8.91 2.23 16.49
C LEU A 121 -8.44 0.78 16.54
N PHE A 122 -7.30 0.45 15.91
CA PHE A 122 -6.76 -0.91 15.97
C PHE A 122 -6.38 -1.34 17.38
N ALA A 123 -5.80 -0.45 18.19
CA ALA A 123 -5.48 -0.73 19.59
C ALA A 123 -6.74 -1.14 20.37
N LYS A 124 -7.84 -0.44 20.15
CA LYS A 124 -9.13 -0.76 20.76
C LYS A 124 -9.70 -2.09 20.26
N GLU A 125 -9.80 -2.27 18.94
CA GLU A 125 -10.43 -3.46 18.34
C GLU A 125 -9.61 -4.74 18.59
N LEU A 126 -8.28 -4.63 18.60
CA LEU A 126 -7.37 -5.75 18.88
C LEU A 126 -7.05 -5.92 20.37
N GLN A 127 -7.61 -5.06 21.24
CA GLN A 127 -7.38 -5.08 22.70
C GLN A 127 -5.89 -4.97 23.08
N LEU A 128 -5.14 -4.15 22.34
CA LEU A 128 -3.72 -3.88 22.57
C LEU A 128 -3.56 -2.56 23.31
N CYS A 129 -2.98 -2.60 24.51
CA CYS A 129 -2.87 -1.41 25.37
C CYS A 129 -1.54 -0.65 25.20
N GLU A 130 -0.55 -1.20 24.51
CA GLU A 130 0.78 -0.60 24.38
C GLU A 130 1.04 -0.15 22.93
N VAL A 131 1.15 1.16 22.72
CA VAL A 131 1.67 1.75 21.49
C VAL A 131 3.10 2.22 21.76
N VAL A 132 4.06 1.73 20.97
CA VAL A 132 5.50 1.96 21.19
C VAL A 132 6.17 2.64 20.00
N PRO A 133 7.34 3.28 20.16
CA PRO A 133 8.12 3.74 19.02
C PRO A 133 8.41 2.61 18.02
N PRO A 134 8.41 2.87 16.70
CA PRO A 134 8.65 1.86 15.66
C PRO A 134 9.91 1.02 15.88
N GLU A 135 11.00 1.64 16.33
CA GLU A 135 12.27 0.97 16.56
C GLU A 135 12.16 -0.04 17.71
N LYS A 136 11.43 0.32 18.77
CA LYS A 136 11.13 -0.58 19.88
C LYS A 136 10.26 -1.73 19.39
N TRP A 137 9.23 -1.46 18.59
CA TRP A 137 8.37 -2.49 18.00
C TRP A 137 9.19 -3.52 17.20
N VAL A 138 10.05 -3.06 16.29
CA VAL A 138 10.94 -3.91 15.48
C VAL A 138 11.91 -4.71 16.35
N SER A 139 12.44 -4.12 17.41
CA SER A 139 13.35 -4.83 18.32
C SER A 139 12.66 -5.97 19.09
N VAL A 140 11.38 -5.80 19.43
CA VAL A 140 10.62 -6.80 20.18
C VAL A 140 10.18 -7.94 19.27
N ILE A 141 9.71 -7.63 18.05
CA ILE A 141 9.28 -8.67 17.11
C ILE A 141 10.43 -9.57 16.66
N ARG A 142 11.63 -9.03 16.45
CA ARG A 142 12.82 -9.84 16.12
C ARG A 142 13.18 -10.83 17.23
N LYS A 143 13.13 -10.38 18.48
CA LYS A 143 13.42 -11.25 19.65
C LYS A 143 12.39 -12.37 19.80
N ASP A 144 11.11 -12.04 19.64
CA ASP A 144 10.03 -13.04 19.70
C ASP A 144 10.17 -14.08 18.57
N ASP A 145 10.62 -13.68 17.37
CA ASP A 145 10.89 -14.58 16.26
C ASP A 145 12.06 -15.54 16.55
N GLU A 146 13.19 -15.00 17.02
CA GLU A 146 14.39 -15.78 17.43
C GLU A 146 14.07 -16.79 18.55
N GLU A 147 13.29 -16.39 19.56
CA GLU A 147 12.90 -17.27 20.67
C GLU A 147 11.97 -18.41 20.21
N ARG A 148 11.12 -18.17 19.21
CA ARG A 148 10.23 -19.17 18.64
C ARG A 148 10.97 -20.19 17.79
N GLU A 149 11.90 -19.74 16.94
CA GLU A 149 12.77 -20.64 16.17
C GLU A 149 13.57 -21.55 17.11
N ALA A 150 14.21 -20.98 18.14
CA ALA A 150 14.96 -21.76 19.13
C ALA A 150 14.08 -22.78 19.88
N THR A 151 12.80 -22.46 20.12
CA THR A 151 11.85 -23.37 20.79
C THR A 151 11.38 -24.51 19.86
N LEU A 152 11.31 -24.27 18.55
CA LEU A 152 10.95 -25.28 17.55
C LEU A 152 12.09 -26.28 17.35
N ASP A 153 13.34 -25.80 17.26
CA ASP A 153 14.54 -26.65 17.13
C ASP A 153 14.77 -27.56 18.35
N LEU A 154 14.27 -27.19 19.53
CA LEU A 154 14.35 -28.02 20.75
C LEU A 154 13.29 -29.11 20.82
N ARG A 155 12.33 -29.14 19.89
CA ARG A 155 11.21 -30.11 19.83
C ARG A 155 11.37 -31.17 18.74
N GLU A 156 12.42 -31.08 17.92
CA GLU A 156 12.86 -32.09 16.95
C GLU A 156 14.00 -32.96 17.51
#